data_AF-A0A8H3A096-F1
#
_entry.id   AF-A0A8H3A096-F1
#
_cell.length_a   1.000
_cell.length_b   1.000
_cell.length_c   1.000
_cell.angle_alpha   90.00
_cell.angle_beta   90.00
_cell.angle_gamma   90.00
#
_symmetry.space_group_name_H-M   'P 1'
#
loop_
_entity.id
_entity.type
_entity.pdbx_description
1 polymer ?
#
loop_
_entity_poly.entity_id
_entity_poly.type
_entity_poly.pdbx_seq_one_letter_code
_entity_poly.pdbx_strand_id
1 'polypeptide(L)'
;MDGDYFSIDSVIADHQKLPCQFKIDVPDMGFLDGGHEKDIKASNEVSLPFWLIRALLSGEWIDFDIPTPYGQRVQRALKADTKNVKLAGLVGGTGLWYLFGRAIAEMLEDDQRMALSKMHLTHGLAIYTTKLFTLVLGPEREVDKEAT
;
A
#
# COMPACT_ATOMS: atom_id res chain seq x y z
N MET A 1 3.01 -1.40 18.10
CA MET A 1 1.59 -1.06 18.31
C MET A 1 1.04 -0.57 16.98
N ASP A 2 1.15 -1.41 15.95
CA ASP A 2 0.69 -1.14 14.58
C ASP A 2 -0.32 -2.23 14.27
N GLY A 3 -1.59 -1.85 14.08
CA GLY A 3 -2.73 -2.78 13.99
C GLY A 3 -3.64 -2.81 15.22
N ASP A 4 -3.46 -1.90 16.19
CA ASP A 4 -4.35 -1.79 17.33
C ASP A 4 -5.67 -1.12 16.93
N TYR A 5 -6.80 -1.65 17.43
CA TYR A 5 -8.15 -1.14 17.14
C TYR A 5 -8.31 0.38 17.42
N PHE A 6 -7.59 0.91 18.40
CA PHE A 6 -7.64 2.32 18.79
C PHE A 6 -6.62 3.22 18.08
N SER A 7 -5.79 2.66 17.20
CA SER A 7 -4.81 3.43 16.44
C SER A 7 -5.49 4.20 15.32
N ILE A 8 -5.36 5.54 15.34
CA ILE A 8 -5.89 6.42 14.30
C ILE A 8 -5.28 6.08 12.93
N ASP A 9 -3.98 5.80 12.89
CA ASP A 9 -3.28 5.43 11.65
C ASP A 9 -3.83 4.14 11.03
N SER A 10 -4.25 3.19 11.88
CA SER A 10 -4.88 1.95 11.43
C SER A 10 -6.27 2.22 10.84
N VAL A 11 -7.07 3.09 11.47
CA VAL A 11 -8.38 3.49 10.94
C VAL A 11 -8.25 4.24 9.60
N ILE A 12 -7.24 5.11 9.46
CA ILE A 12 -7.01 5.86 8.21
C ILE A 12 -6.50 4.94 7.09
N ALA A 13 -5.64 3.97 7.41
CA ALA A 13 -5.17 2.98 6.45
C ALA A 13 -6.34 2.09 5.97
N ASP A 14 -7.26 1.75 6.86
CA ASP A 14 -8.42 0.90 6.55
C ASP A 14 -9.49 1.59 5.70
N HIS A 15 -9.54 2.92 5.72
CA HIS A 15 -10.46 3.71 4.92
C HIS A 15 -9.98 3.87 3.45
N GLN A 16 -8.75 3.46 3.12
CA GLN A 16 -8.27 3.56 1.74
C GLN A 16 -9.15 2.73 0.79
N LYS A 17 -9.57 3.34 -0.31
CA LYS A 17 -10.37 2.67 -1.33
C LYS A 17 -9.47 1.90 -2.28
N LEU A 18 -9.85 0.67 -2.59
CA LEU A 18 -9.18 -0.19 -3.55
C LEU A 18 -10.14 -0.61 -4.67
N PRO A 19 -9.66 -0.72 -5.91
CA PRO A 19 -10.43 -1.32 -6.98
C PRO A 19 -10.63 -2.82 -6.70
N CYS A 20 -11.88 -3.28 -6.76
CA CYS A 20 -12.25 -4.69 -6.59
C CYS A 20 -13.27 -5.08 -7.65
N GLN A 21 -13.19 -6.32 -8.11
CA GLN A 21 -14.11 -6.90 -9.07
C GLN A 21 -15.09 -7.84 -8.37
N PHE A 22 -16.40 -7.62 -8.53
CA PHE A 22 -17.40 -8.53 -8.01
C PHE A 22 -17.53 -9.78 -8.88
N LYS A 23 -17.62 -10.97 -8.28
CA LYS A 23 -17.88 -12.23 -9.01
C LYS A 23 -19.37 -12.51 -9.21
N ILE A 24 -20.20 -11.91 -8.37
CA ILE A 24 -21.65 -12.16 -8.30
C ILE A 24 -22.43 -10.87 -8.55
N ASP A 25 -23.68 -11.03 -9.01
CA ASP A 25 -24.63 -9.93 -9.05
C ASP A 25 -25.12 -9.65 -7.61
N VAL A 26 -24.98 -8.40 -7.17
CA VAL A 26 -25.43 -7.96 -5.84
C VAL A 26 -26.57 -6.95 -6.00
N PRO A 27 -27.81 -7.33 -5.67
CA PRO A 27 -28.95 -6.42 -5.79
C PRO A 27 -28.89 -5.32 -4.72
N ASP A 28 -29.46 -4.16 -5.05
CA ASP A 28 -29.63 -2.99 -4.15
C ASP A 28 -28.33 -2.37 -3.59
N MET A 29 -27.15 -2.76 -4.10
CA MET A 29 -25.84 -2.30 -3.62
C MET A 29 -25.11 -1.35 -4.58
N GLY A 30 -25.76 -0.87 -5.64
CA GLY A 30 -25.12 0.02 -6.63
C GLY A 30 -24.64 1.38 -6.09
N PHE A 31 -25.11 1.78 -4.89
CA PHE A 31 -24.62 2.99 -4.21
C PHE A 31 -23.15 2.89 -3.74
N LEU A 32 -22.58 1.69 -3.65
CA LEU A 32 -21.20 1.49 -3.18
C LEU A 32 -20.16 2.15 -4.09
N ASP A 33 -20.46 2.24 -5.39
CA ASP A 33 -19.60 2.93 -6.36
C ASP A 33 -19.83 4.45 -6.42
N GLY A 34 -20.78 4.96 -5.61
CA GLY A 34 -21.21 6.36 -5.67
C GLY A 34 -22.09 6.69 -6.88
N GLY A 35 -22.56 5.66 -7.60
CA GLY A 35 -23.49 5.78 -8.71
C GLY A 35 -24.97 5.82 -8.29
N HIS A 36 -25.84 6.03 -9.28
CA HIS A 36 -27.29 5.91 -9.13
C HIS A 36 -27.82 4.52 -9.54
N GLU A 37 -26.92 3.58 -9.84
CA GLU A 37 -27.32 2.22 -10.17
C GLU A 37 -27.91 1.54 -8.95
N LYS A 38 -28.93 0.72 -9.20
CA LYS A 38 -29.60 -0.04 -8.15
C LYS A 38 -28.78 -1.26 -7.75
N ASP A 39 -28.27 -1.99 -8.74
CA ASP A 39 -27.62 -3.28 -8.56
C ASP A 39 -26.17 -3.24 -9.05
N ILE A 40 -25.28 -4.00 -8.42
CA ILE A 40 -23.91 -4.25 -8.93
C ILE A 40 -23.95 -5.53 -9.75
N LYS A 41 -23.50 -5.45 -11.00
CA LYS A 41 -23.36 -6.62 -11.86
C LYS A 41 -22.07 -7.39 -11.58
N ALA A 42 -22.10 -8.69 -11.82
CA ALA A 42 -20.92 -9.55 -11.86
C ALA A 42 -19.90 -8.99 -12.87
N SER A 43 -18.63 -9.17 -12.55
CA SER A 43 -17.46 -8.62 -13.26
C SER A 43 -17.32 -7.09 -13.22
N ASN A 44 -18.19 -6.35 -12.53
CA ASN A 44 -18.04 -4.90 -12.41
C ASN A 44 -16.90 -4.53 -11.44
N GLU A 45 -16.11 -3.50 -11.80
CA GLU A 45 -15.03 -2.96 -10.97
C GLU A 45 -15.59 -1.81 -10.13
N VAL A 46 -15.52 -1.95 -8.80
CA VAL A 46 -16.03 -0.97 -7.84
C VAL A 46 -14.94 -0.62 -6.84
N SER A 47 -14.87 0.65 -6.46
CA SER A 47 -13.88 1.13 -5.50
C SER A 47 -14.39 1.02 -4.06
N LEU A 48 -13.94 -0.02 -3.34
CA LEU A 48 -14.40 -0.33 -1.98
C LEU A 48 -13.36 0.02 -0.91
N PRO A 49 -13.78 0.44 0.29
CA PRO A 49 -12.87 0.60 1.43
C PRO A 49 -12.23 -0.72 1.85
N PHE A 50 -10.96 -0.67 2.26
CA PHE A 50 -10.17 -1.84 2.66
C PHE A 50 -10.79 -2.66 3.81
N TRP A 51 -11.39 -2.02 4.81
CA TRP A 51 -12.08 -2.74 5.89
C TRP A 51 -13.24 -3.61 5.41
N LEU A 52 -13.93 -3.23 4.33
CA LEU A 52 -15.06 -3.98 3.77
C LEU A 52 -14.56 -5.14 2.92
N ILE A 53 -13.47 -4.93 2.17
CA ILE A 53 -12.86 -5.93 1.28
C ILE A 53 -12.51 -7.20 2.04
N ARG A 54 -11.97 -7.13 3.26
CA ARG A 54 -11.62 -8.36 4.02
C ARG A 54 -12.82 -9.26 4.27
N ALA A 55 -13.96 -8.66 4.61
CA ALA A 55 -15.18 -9.39 4.89
C ALA A 55 -15.73 -10.05 3.61
N LEU A 56 -15.71 -9.33 2.49
CA LEU A 56 -16.20 -9.82 1.21
C LEU A 56 -15.29 -10.88 0.59
N LEU A 57 -13.96 -10.75 0.77
CA LEU A 57 -12.98 -11.71 0.28
C LEU A 57 -13.09 -13.05 1.01
N SER A 58 -13.40 -13.02 2.31
CA SER A 58 -13.65 -14.24 3.10
C SER A 58 -14.84 -15.05 2.58
N GLY A 59 -15.80 -14.39 1.93
CA GLY A 59 -16.95 -15.03 1.27
C GLY A 59 -16.70 -15.39 -0.20
N GLU A 60 -15.50 -15.14 -0.74
CA GLU A 60 -15.15 -15.32 -2.16
C GLU A 60 -16.06 -14.56 -3.13
N TRP A 61 -16.69 -13.46 -2.70
CA TRP A 61 -17.62 -12.69 -3.55
C TRP A 61 -16.94 -11.68 -4.46
N ILE A 62 -15.69 -11.33 -4.15
CA ILE A 62 -14.89 -10.35 -4.87
C ILE A 62 -13.50 -10.89 -5.15
N ASP A 63 -12.88 -10.36 -6.20
CA ASP A 63 -11.44 -10.38 -6.42
C ASP A 63 -10.89 -8.97 -6.31
N PHE A 64 -9.61 -8.83 -5.97
CA PHE A 64 -8.92 -7.55 -5.99
C PHE A 64 -7.55 -7.72 -6.64
N ASP A 65 -7.09 -6.68 -7.34
CA ASP A 65 -5.75 -6.64 -7.92
C ASP A 65 -4.78 -5.87 -7.01
N ILE A 66 -3.49 -6.11 -7.18
CA ILE A 66 -2.43 -5.44 -6.43
C ILE A 66 -2.53 -3.93 -6.67
N PRO A 67 -2.70 -3.13 -5.60
CA PRO A 67 -2.89 -1.70 -5.77
C PRO A 67 -1.69 -1.02 -6.44
N THR A 68 -1.94 0.04 -7.21
CA THR A 68 -0.93 0.85 -7.91
C THR A 68 0.29 1.24 -7.04
N PRO A 69 0.14 1.57 -5.74
CA PRO A 69 1.26 1.82 -4.83
C PRO A 69 2.25 0.67 -4.65
N TYR A 70 1.85 -0.56 -4.94
CA TYR A 70 2.66 -1.79 -4.86
C TYR A 70 2.90 -2.42 -6.23
N GLY A 71 2.42 -1.80 -7.29
CA GLY A 71 2.58 -2.29 -8.66
C GLY A 71 4.04 -2.33 -9.12
N GLN A 72 4.24 -3.00 -10.26
CA GLN A 72 5.56 -3.22 -10.90
C GLN A 72 6.42 -1.96 -11.02
N ARG A 73 5.82 -0.79 -11.31
CA ARG A 73 6.54 0.48 -11.46
C ARG A 73 7.26 0.87 -10.17
N VAL A 74 6.55 0.81 -9.03
CA VAL A 74 7.11 1.15 -7.72
C VAL A 74 8.17 0.12 -7.31
N GLN A 75 7.91 -1.16 -7.56
CA GLN A 75 8.89 -2.22 -7.30
C GLN A 75 10.19 -2.02 -8.09
N ARG A 76 10.12 -1.66 -9.37
CA ARG A 76 11.30 -1.37 -10.20
C ARG A 76 12.04 -0.13 -9.71
N ALA A 77 11.32 0.93 -9.36
CA ALA A 77 11.90 2.14 -8.82
C ALA A 77 12.65 1.86 -7.49
N LEU A 78 12.04 1.09 -6.58
CA LEU A 78 12.66 0.67 -5.32
C LEU A 78 13.89 -0.21 -5.53
N LYS A 79 13.89 -1.08 -6.55
CA LYS A 79 15.05 -1.89 -6.93
C LYS A 79 16.19 -1.04 -7.51
N ALA A 80 15.86 0.03 -8.25
CA ALA A 80 16.85 0.91 -8.87
C ALA A 80 17.51 1.84 -7.83
N ASP A 81 16.70 2.54 -7.04
CA ASP A 81 17.18 3.35 -5.93
C ASP A 81 16.10 3.45 -4.85
N THR A 82 16.40 2.90 -3.67
CA THR A 82 15.50 2.91 -2.52
C THR A 82 15.29 4.31 -1.94
N LYS A 83 16.24 5.23 -2.13
CA LYS A 83 16.23 6.55 -1.48
C LYS A 83 15.38 7.58 -2.21
N ASN A 84 15.30 7.47 -3.53
CA ASN A 84 14.68 8.49 -4.37
C ASN A 84 13.19 8.22 -4.68
N VAL A 85 12.61 7.15 -4.13
CA VAL A 85 11.19 6.85 -4.26
C VAL A 85 10.40 7.55 -3.17
N LYS A 86 9.54 8.51 -3.57
CA LYS A 86 8.65 9.22 -2.67
C LYS A 86 7.45 8.34 -2.27
N LEU A 87 7.61 7.51 -1.23
CA LEU A 87 6.58 6.59 -0.75
C LEU A 87 5.43 7.29 0.00
N ALA A 88 5.70 8.41 0.65
CA ALA A 88 4.72 9.08 1.51
C ALA A 88 3.46 9.56 0.76
N GLY A 89 3.60 9.87 -0.54
CA GLY A 89 2.50 10.29 -1.40
C GLY A 89 1.76 9.16 -2.10
N LEU A 90 2.18 7.90 -1.95
CA LEU A 90 1.58 6.79 -2.69
C LEU A 90 0.29 6.27 -2.05
N VAL A 91 0.14 6.37 -0.72
CA VAL A 91 -1.05 5.92 0.01
C VAL A 91 -1.56 7.09 0.84
N GLY A 92 -2.72 7.63 0.46
CA GLY A 92 -3.46 8.64 1.22
C GLY A 92 -2.74 9.98 1.51
N GLY A 93 -1.51 10.18 1.03
CA GLY A 93 -0.70 11.38 1.33
C GLY A 93 -0.19 11.47 2.78
N THR A 94 -0.47 10.47 3.61
CA THR A 94 -0.21 10.47 5.06
C THR A 94 1.01 9.67 5.49
N GLY A 95 1.78 9.10 4.55
CA GLY A 95 2.94 8.28 4.90
C GLY A 95 2.64 6.85 5.32
N LEU A 96 1.39 6.39 5.20
CA LEU A 96 0.93 5.07 5.67
C LEU A 96 1.30 3.89 4.75
N TRP A 97 2.24 4.08 3.81
CA TRP A 97 2.59 3.05 2.82
C TRP A 97 3.05 1.73 3.44
N TYR A 98 3.81 1.77 4.54
CA TYR A 98 4.27 0.55 5.22
C TYR A 98 3.14 -0.17 5.98
N LEU A 99 2.30 0.58 6.69
CA LEU A 99 1.17 0.04 7.46
C LEU A 99 0.16 -0.61 6.53
N PHE A 100 -0.23 0.11 5.47
CA PHE A 100 -1.15 -0.39 4.48
C PHE A 100 -0.60 -1.60 3.72
N GLY A 101 0.70 -1.60 3.40
CA GLY A 101 1.30 -2.70 2.66
C GLY A 101 1.42 -3.97 3.50
N ARG A 102 1.61 -3.85 4.82
CA ARG A 102 1.51 -4.99 5.74
C ARG A 102 0.08 -5.52 5.77
N ALA A 103 -0.91 -4.64 5.86
CA ALA A 103 -2.31 -5.05 5.91
C ALA A 103 -2.76 -5.76 4.62
N ILE A 104 -2.35 -5.27 3.45
CA ILE A 104 -2.61 -5.94 2.16
C ILE A 104 -1.87 -7.28 2.07
N ALA A 105 -0.62 -7.34 2.55
CA ALA A 105 0.17 -8.58 2.50
C ALA A 105 -0.52 -9.73 3.25
N GLU A 106 -1.29 -9.44 4.32
CA GLU A 106 -2.08 -10.44 5.05
C GLU A 106 -3.25 -11.02 4.24
N MET A 107 -3.74 -10.32 3.21
CA MET A 107 -4.82 -10.79 2.34
C MET A 107 -4.35 -11.51 1.09
N LEU A 108 -3.07 -11.36 0.75
CA LEU A 108 -2.50 -11.93 -0.46
C LEU A 108 -2.04 -13.37 -0.25
N GLU A 109 -2.08 -14.12 -1.35
CA GLU A 109 -1.49 -15.46 -1.44
C GLU A 109 0.00 -15.45 -1.08
N ASP A 110 0.52 -16.61 -0.67
CA ASP A 110 1.87 -16.77 -0.12
C ASP A 110 2.97 -16.17 -1.02
N ASP A 111 2.91 -16.42 -2.33
CA ASP A 111 3.91 -15.91 -3.29
C ASP A 111 3.91 -14.38 -3.36
N GLN A 112 2.73 -13.77 -3.46
CA GLN A 112 2.58 -12.31 -3.54
C GLN A 112 2.91 -11.65 -2.20
N ARG A 113 2.50 -12.28 -1.09
CA ARG A 113 2.84 -11.85 0.27
C ARG A 113 4.34 -11.86 0.50
N MET A 114 5.04 -12.91 0.06
CA MET A 114 6.51 -13.00 0.15
C MET A 114 7.19 -11.91 -0.68
N ALA A 115 6.69 -11.62 -1.89
CA ALA A 115 7.22 -10.57 -2.74
C ALA A 115 7.10 -9.18 -2.10
N LEU A 116 5.92 -8.85 -1.55
CA LEU A 116 5.70 -7.58 -0.82
C LEU A 116 6.54 -7.50 0.45
N SER A 117 6.61 -8.58 1.22
CA SER A 117 7.41 -8.63 2.46
C SER A 117 8.88 -8.41 2.16
N LYS A 118 9.42 -9.05 1.12
CA LYS A 118 10.80 -8.84 0.67
C LYS A 118 11.04 -7.38 0.28
N MET A 119 10.13 -6.78 -0.48
CA MET A 119 10.22 -5.37 -0.87
C MET A 119 10.28 -4.46 0.37
N HIS A 120 9.37 -4.64 1.33
CA HIS A 120 9.34 -3.87 2.58
C HIS A 120 10.65 -3.99 3.38
N LEU A 121 11.16 -5.22 3.54
CA LEU A 121 12.41 -5.49 4.25
C LEU A 121 13.63 -4.89 3.56
N THR A 122 13.75 -5.05 2.24
CA THR A 122 14.90 -4.49 1.49
C THR A 122 14.98 -2.97 1.60
N HIS A 123 13.83 -2.30 1.55
CA HIS A 123 13.77 -0.85 1.69
C HIS A 123 14.06 -0.40 3.12
N GLY A 124 13.46 -1.07 4.12
CA GLY A 124 13.71 -0.78 5.54
C GLY A 124 15.18 -0.96 5.92
N LEU A 125 15.83 -2.04 5.45
CA LEU A 125 17.24 -2.29 5.69
C LEU A 125 18.13 -1.21 5.04
N ALA A 126 17.83 -0.78 3.82
CA ALA A 126 18.59 0.26 3.12
C ALA A 126 18.50 1.64 3.82
N ILE A 127 17.34 1.96 4.39
CA ILE A 127 17.17 3.16 5.23
C ILE A 127 18.00 3.01 6.51
N TYR A 128 17.91 1.86 7.17
CA TYR A 128 18.61 1.62 8.44
C TYR A 128 20.12 1.69 8.27
N THR A 129 20.70 1.01 7.28
CA THR A 129 22.14 1.05 7.00
C THR A 129 22.61 2.46 6.66
N THR A 130 21.83 3.24 5.91
CA THR A 130 22.17 4.63 5.61
C THR A 130 22.11 5.51 6.85
N LYS A 131 21.03 5.43 7.65
CA LYS A 131 20.94 6.18 8.91
C LYS A 131 22.07 5.82 9.87
N LEU A 132 22.40 4.53 9.98
CA LEU A 132 23.51 4.07 10.80
C LEU A 132 24.85 4.60 10.24
N PHE A 133 25.05 4.58 8.92
CA PHE A 133 26.23 5.12 8.27
C PHE A 133 26.37 6.63 8.50
N THR A 134 25.32 7.43 8.32
CA THR A 134 25.34 8.88 8.60
C THR A 134 25.55 9.19 10.09
N LEU A 135 25.01 8.35 10.99
CA LEU A 135 25.13 8.53 12.44
C LEU A 135 26.52 8.11 12.95
N VAL A 136 27.17 7.12 12.31
CA VAL A 136 28.50 6.63 12.66
C VAL A 136 29.63 7.43 11.99
N LEU A 137 29.45 7.89 10.75
CA LEU A 137 30.50 8.59 9.98
C LEU A 137 30.31 10.11 9.91
N GLY A 138 29.20 10.64 10.45
CA GLY A 138 28.84 12.05 10.35
C GLY A 138 28.42 12.45 8.93
N PRO A 139 27.75 13.60 8.74
CA PRO A 139 27.47 14.10 7.40
C PRO A 139 28.80 14.33 6.68
N GLU A 140 28.94 13.80 5.46
CA GLU A 140 30.03 14.20 4.58
C GLU A 140 30.00 15.72 4.49
N ARG A 141 31.03 16.38 5.05
CA ARG A 141 31.22 17.81 4.84
C ARG A 141 31.34 18.00 3.34
N GLU A 142 30.36 18.68 2.76
CA GLU A 142 30.46 19.30 1.45
C GLU A 142 31.77 20.09 1.46
N VAL A 143 32.79 19.59 0.77
CA VAL A 143 34.04 20.32 0.59
C VAL A 143 33.67 21.50 -0.30
N ASP A 144 33.58 22.67 0.33
CA ASP A 144 33.37 23.97 -0.29
C ASP A 144 34.23 24.07 -1.56
N LYS A 145 33.56 23.98 -2.72
CA LYS A 145 34.13 24.40 -3.99
C LYS A 145 33.99 25.92 -4.09
N GLU A 146 34.65 26.62 -3.19
CA GLU A 146 34.98 28.04 -3.34
C GLU A 146 36.50 28.14 -3.47
N ALA A 147 36.98 27.99 -4.71
CA ALA A 147 38.33 28.39 -5.08
C ALA A 147 38.38 28.73 -6.57
N THR A 148 38.43 30.05 -6.81
CA THR A 148 38.88 30.77 -8.02
C THR A 148 37.89 30.92 -9.17
#